data_AF-A0A7Y5W973-F1
#
_entry.id   AF-A0A7Y5W973-F1
#
_cell.length_a   1.000
_cell.length_b   1.000
_cell.length_c   1.000
_cell.angle_alpha   90.00
_cell.angle_beta   90.00
_cell.angle_gamma   90.00
#
_symmetry.space_group_name_H-M   'P 1'
#
loop_
_entity.id
_entity.type
_entity.pdbx_description
1 polymer ?
#
loop_
_entity_poly.entity_id
_entity_poly.type
_entity_poly.pdbx_seq_one_letter_code
_entity_poly.pdbx_strand_id
1 'polypeptide(L)'
;MTTLASLILATGTVRAQERPEREPPAERGPMVDKDQLRQRLERRLREMEEATDRTRKAIAMLDEGATPAEVLRSFEGLLRGEGRMGPGERPMQGPGGREGARDDERGLGGPDGPGRGPGPRGGGMGDGPGPRGGGMGEGPGDEPGPGRMPTTEERERMMGFLRDSVPPMAERIQRLMDAEPEQGERIFARLMPQLRDAADSRRRDPEGFGIRVNEIMTGIDVLDAIRAMRLAQTKGDPGAGEEAAGVLREALSRQFEARIHVQIHEVELLEKRLRAFQEEIEMRRRGRDRMIENMMRQIREGTRPGGPPGPDRRRPPRPE
;
A
#
# COMPACT_ATOMS: atom_id res chain seq x y z
N MET A 1 -4.85 76.60 -22.95
CA MET A 1 -3.76 75.66 -22.64
C MET A 1 -4.35 74.35 -22.12
N THR A 2 -4.45 73.32 -22.97
CA THR A 2 -4.49 71.85 -22.68
C THR A 2 -4.95 71.14 -23.97
N THR A 3 -4.04 70.87 -24.92
CA THR A 3 -3.36 69.58 -25.20
C THR A 3 -4.25 68.45 -25.71
N LEU A 4 -4.17 68.27 -27.03
CA LEU A 4 -4.30 67.04 -27.80
C LEU A 4 -3.54 65.86 -27.16
N ALA A 5 -4.15 64.67 -27.18
CA ALA A 5 -3.43 63.40 -27.21
C ALA A 5 -4.31 62.34 -27.89
N SER A 6 -4.13 62.22 -29.20
CA SER A 6 -4.56 61.05 -29.98
C SER A 6 -3.57 59.90 -29.78
N LEU A 7 -4.05 58.70 -30.11
CA LEU A 7 -3.32 57.63 -30.82
C LEU A 7 -2.92 56.37 -30.02
N ILE A 8 -3.32 55.25 -30.64
CA ILE A 8 -2.78 53.87 -30.61
C ILE A 8 -3.49 52.87 -29.67
N LEU A 9 -4.61 52.32 -30.17
CA LEU A 9 -5.00 50.93 -29.88
C LEU A 9 -4.24 50.00 -30.83
N ALA A 10 -3.27 49.26 -30.31
CA ALA A 10 -2.62 48.16 -31.01
C ALA A 10 -3.41 46.86 -30.75
N THR A 11 -4.35 46.53 -31.63
CA THR A 11 -5.01 45.21 -31.67
C THR A 11 -4.09 44.22 -32.38
N GLY A 12 -3.18 43.60 -31.61
CA GLY A 12 -2.39 42.47 -32.09
C GLY A 12 -3.28 41.25 -32.27
N THR A 13 -3.60 40.92 -33.51
CA THR A 13 -4.24 39.65 -33.90
C THR A 13 -3.23 38.52 -33.79
N VAL A 14 -3.27 37.77 -32.68
CA VAL A 14 -2.53 36.52 -32.54
C VAL A 14 -3.14 35.50 -33.49
N ARG A 15 -2.43 35.23 -34.58
CA ARG A 15 -2.76 34.23 -35.59
C ARG A 15 -2.72 32.85 -34.93
N ALA A 16 -3.89 32.29 -34.66
CA ALA A 16 -4.04 30.92 -34.19
C ALA A 16 -3.43 29.97 -35.23
N GLN A 17 -2.28 29.36 -34.90
CA GLN A 17 -1.78 28.21 -35.64
C GLN A 17 -2.77 27.07 -35.42
N GLU A 18 -3.41 26.62 -36.49
CA GLU A 18 -4.21 25.40 -36.53
C GLU A 18 -3.33 24.23 -36.10
N ARG A 19 -3.58 23.72 -34.89
CA ARG A 19 -3.00 22.48 -34.41
C ARG A 19 -3.56 21.34 -35.26
N PRO A 20 -2.73 20.48 -35.85
CA PRO A 20 -3.22 19.32 -36.59
C PRO A 20 -4.08 18.46 -35.65
N GLU A 21 -5.28 18.11 -36.10
CA GLU A 21 -6.20 17.21 -35.42
C GLU A 21 -5.47 15.90 -35.13
N ARG A 22 -5.18 15.63 -33.84
CA ARG A 22 -4.68 14.32 -33.41
C ARG A 22 -5.85 13.35 -33.52
N GLU A 23 -5.71 12.36 -34.40
CA GLU A 23 -6.60 11.21 -34.45
C GLU A 23 -6.75 10.63 -33.04
N PRO A 24 -7.99 10.34 -32.59
CA PRO A 24 -8.21 9.74 -31.28
C PRO A 24 -7.45 8.40 -31.22
N PRO A 25 -6.67 8.15 -30.16
CA PRO A 25 -5.95 6.90 -30.03
C PRO A 25 -6.97 5.76 -30.05
N ALA A 26 -6.81 4.83 -31.01
CA ALA A 26 -7.65 3.65 -31.12
C ALA A 26 -7.78 3.00 -29.74
N GLU A 27 -9.01 2.83 -29.26
CA GLU A 27 -9.33 2.20 -27.98
C GLU A 27 -8.81 0.76 -27.98
N ARG A 28 -7.54 0.58 -27.63
CA ARG A 28 -6.96 -0.72 -27.30
C ARG A 28 -7.44 -1.09 -25.91
N GLY A 29 -8.70 -1.54 -25.83
CA GLY A 29 -9.16 -2.24 -24.65
C GLY A 29 -8.25 -3.45 -24.41
N PRO A 30 -7.72 -3.67 -23.21
CA PRO A 30 -7.02 -4.92 -22.91
C PRO A 30 -8.08 -6.02 -22.86
N MET A 31 -8.33 -6.69 -23.98
CA MET A 31 -8.96 -8.01 -23.97
C MET A 31 -7.95 -8.96 -23.33
N VAL A 32 -7.95 -9.00 -21.99
CA VAL A 32 -7.34 -10.10 -21.26
C VAL A 32 -8.03 -11.36 -21.78
N ASP A 33 -7.27 -12.20 -22.47
CA ASP A 33 -7.73 -13.48 -22.97
C ASP A 33 -8.33 -14.29 -21.83
N LYS A 34 -9.62 -14.63 -21.96
CA LYS A 34 -10.39 -15.30 -20.91
C LYS A 34 -9.76 -16.65 -20.55
N ASP A 35 -9.17 -17.34 -21.52
CA ASP A 35 -8.57 -18.66 -21.30
C ASP A 35 -7.25 -18.53 -20.54
N GLN A 36 -6.47 -17.49 -20.81
CA GLN A 36 -5.25 -17.20 -20.03
C GLN A 36 -5.57 -16.81 -18.60
N LEU A 37 -6.62 -16.00 -18.38
CA LEU A 37 -7.06 -15.64 -17.04
C LEU A 37 -7.55 -16.89 -16.29
N ARG A 38 -8.33 -17.75 -16.95
CA ARG A 38 -8.80 -19.00 -16.37
C ARG A 38 -7.64 -19.91 -15.95
N GLN A 39 -6.65 -20.12 -16.83
CA GLN A 39 -5.48 -20.95 -16.52
C GLN A 39 -4.68 -20.39 -15.33
N ARG A 40 -4.55 -19.07 -15.21
CA ARG A 40 -3.89 -18.43 -14.06
C ARG A 40 -4.66 -18.66 -12.77
N LEU A 41 -5.99 -18.52 -12.80
CA LEU A 41 -6.85 -18.77 -11.65
C LEU A 41 -6.83 -20.25 -11.24
N GLU A 42 -6.88 -21.17 -12.19
CA GLU A 42 -6.79 -22.61 -11.92
C GLU A 42 -5.43 -23.01 -11.34
N ARG A 43 -4.33 -22.43 -11.84
CA ARG A 43 -3.01 -22.62 -11.24
C ARG A 43 -2.96 -22.09 -9.81
N ARG A 44 -3.50 -20.88 -9.58
CA ARG A 44 -3.54 -20.28 -8.25
C ARG A 44 -4.40 -21.10 -7.27
N LEU A 45 -5.50 -21.66 -7.75
CA LEU A 45 -6.36 -22.54 -6.96
C LEU A 45 -5.60 -23.81 -6.52
N ARG A 46 -4.89 -24.47 -7.45
CA ARG A 46 -4.05 -25.63 -7.11
C ARG A 46 -2.96 -25.30 -6.09
N GLU A 47 -2.28 -24.16 -6.25
CA GLU A 47 -1.28 -23.69 -5.28
C GLU A 47 -1.88 -23.52 -3.87
N MET A 48 -3.11 -22.97 -3.79
CA MET A 48 -3.82 -22.79 -2.52
C MET A 48 -4.29 -24.12 -1.91
N GLU A 49 -4.78 -25.06 -2.72
CA GLU A 49 -5.17 -26.40 -2.28
C GLU A 49 -3.96 -27.16 -1.72
N GLU A 50 -2.84 -27.15 -2.43
CA GLU A 50 -1.59 -27.76 -1.96
C GLU A 50 -1.08 -27.09 -0.67
N ALA A 51 -1.19 -25.77 -0.54
CA ALA A 51 -0.83 -25.06 0.70
C ALA A 51 -1.76 -25.44 1.87
N THR A 52 -3.05 -25.61 1.60
CA THR A 52 -4.05 -26.02 2.59
C THR A 52 -3.78 -27.44 3.07
N ASP A 53 -3.56 -28.38 2.16
CA ASP A 53 -3.28 -29.78 2.51
C ASP A 53 -1.96 -29.94 3.27
N ARG A 54 -0.95 -29.13 2.94
CA ARG A 54 0.27 -29.06 3.75
C ARG A 54 -0.01 -28.58 5.16
N THR A 55 -0.74 -27.48 5.31
CA THR A 55 -1.10 -26.95 6.63
C THR A 55 -1.87 -27.99 7.46
N ARG A 56 -2.81 -28.71 6.85
CA ARG A 56 -3.52 -29.83 7.49
C ARG A 56 -2.58 -30.94 7.94
N LYS A 57 -1.59 -31.32 7.12
CA LYS A 57 -0.56 -32.29 7.52
C LYS A 57 0.28 -31.78 8.70
N ALA A 58 0.63 -30.50 8.74
CA ALA A 58 1.37 -29.90 9.85
C ALA A 58 0.58 -30.01 11.16
N ILE A 59 -0.72 -29.71 11.11
CA ILE A 59 -1.63 -29.83 12.25
C ILE A 59 -1.71 -31.29 12.71
N ALA A 60 -1.92 -32.22 11.78
CA ALA A 60 -1.97 -33.65 12.10
C ALA A 60 -0.67 -34.15 12.77
N MET A 61 0.50 -33.70 12.30
CA MET A 61 1.77 -34.05 12.94
C MET A 61 1.85 -33.54 14.39
N LEU A 62 1.37 -32.32 14.66
CA LEU A 62 1.31 -31.78 16.02
C LEU A 62 0.34 -32.57 16.90
N ASP A 63 -0.82 -32.95 16.36
CA ASP A 63 -1.83 -33.74 17.06
C ASP A 63 -1.31 -35.15 17.40
N GLU A 64 -0.45 -35.72 16.54
CA GLU A 64 0.26 -36.99 16.76
C GLU A 64 1.45 -36.86 17.73
N GLY A 65 1.74 -35.66 18.25
CA GLY A 65 2.77 -35.40 19.24
C GLY A 65 4.15 -35.08 18.66
N ALA A 66 4.26 -34.80 17.36
CA ALA A 66 5.50 -34.32 16.77
C ALA A 66 5.92 -32.98 17.39
N THR A 67 7.22 -32.79 17.56
CA THR A 67 7.74 -31.53 18.09
C THR A 67 7.65 -30.41 17.04
N PRO A 68 7.49 -29.13 17.45
CA PRO A 68 7.49 -28.01 16.50
C PRO A 68 8.73 -27.97 15.59
N ALA A 69 9.89 -28.43 16.07
CA ALA A 69 11.13 -28.49 15.29
C ALA A 69 11.11 -29.58 14.19
N GLU A 70 10.37 -30.67 14.40
CA GLU A 70 10.16 -31.70 13.37
C GLU A 70 9.18 -31.21 12.31
N VAL A 71 8.10 -30.55 12.74
CA VAL A 71 7.13 -29.91 11.83
C VAL A 71 7.81 -28.82 11.00
N LEU A 72 8.64 -27.95 11.59
CA LEU A 72 9.33 -26.94 10.79
C LEU A 72 10.35 -27.53 9.80
N ARG A 73 11.04 -28.62 10.16
CA ARG A 73 11.99 -29.32 9.26
C ARG A 73 11.30 -29.98 8.07
N SER A 74 10.11 -30.56 8.24
CA SER A 74 9.35 -31.10 7.11
C SER A 74 8.87 -30.02 6.13
N PHE A 75 8.92 -28.74 6.54
CA PHE A 75 8.58 -27.56 5.73
C PHE A 75 9.80 -26.76 5.25
N GLU A 76 11.00 -27.00 5.78
CA GLU A 76 12.19 -26.18 5.52
C GLU A 76 12.67 -26.24 4.04
N GLY A 77 12.38 -27.35 3.33
CA GLY A 77 12.58 -27.45 1.88
C GLY A 77 11.72 -26.47 1.06
N LEU A 78 10.66 -25.92 1.66
CA LEU A 78 9.70 -25.05 1.01
C LEU A 78 10.00 -23.56 1.22
N LEU A 79 10.41 -23.18 2.43
CA LEU A 79 10.79 -21.79 2.76
C LEU A 79 12.02 -21.34 1.95
N ARG A 80 12.88 -22.28 1.54
CA ARG A 80 13.98 -22.01 0.58
C ARG A 80 13.52 -21.96 -0.88
N GLY A 81 12.36 -22.50 -1.22
CA GLY A 81 11.85 -22.61 -2.60
C GLY A 81 11.15 -21.35 -3.10
N GLU A 82 10.39 -20.65 -2.24
CA GLU A 82 9.69 -19.40 -2.62
C GLU A 82 10.59 -18.15 -2.54
N GLY A 83 11.78 -18.25 -1.96
CA GLY A 83 12.79 -17.19 -1.92
C GLY A 83 13.82 -17.22 -3.05
N ARG A 84 13.69 -18.14 -4.04
CA ARG A 84 14.62 -18.23 -5.16
C ARG A 84 14.32 -17.12 -6.17
N MET A 85 14.83 -15.92 -5.89
CA MET A 85 15.08 -14.90 -6.90
C MET A 85 15.67 -15.58 -8.14
N GLY A 86 15.07 -15.33 -9.31
CA GLY A 86 15.57 -15.88 -10.57
C GLY A 86 17.05 -15.53 -10.78
N PRO A 87 17.79 -16.32 -11.58
CA PRO A 87 19.21 -16.04 -11.85
C PRO A 87 19.33 -14.72 -12.61
N GLY A 88 19.50 -13.61 -11.87
CA GLY A 88 19.53 -12.27 -12.44
C GLY A 88 19.37 -11.14 -11.42
N GLU A 89 18.72 -11.38 -10.28
CA GLU A 89 18.57 -10.36 -9.24
C GLU A 89 19.60 -10.58 -8.13
N ARG A 90 20.67 -9.77 -8.18
CA ARG A 90 21.70 -9.73 -7.14
C ARG A 90 21.04 -9.26 -5.82
N PRO A 91 21.32 -9.90 -4.68
CA PRO A 91 20.94 -9.32 -3.41
C PRO A 91 21.66 -7.98 -3.26
N MET A 92 20.88 -6.91 -3.04
CA MET A 92 21.38 -5.61 -2.62
C MET A 92 22.19 -5.80 -1.33
N GLN A 93 23.51 -5.89 -1.47
CA GLN A 93 24.43 -5.64 -0.38
C GLN A 93 24.23 -4.18 0.04
N GLY A 94 23.79 -3.97 1.28
CA GLY A 94 23.66 -2.64 1.86
C GLY A 94 24.99 -1.89 1.87
N PRO A 95 24.97 -0.55 1.87
CA PRO A 95 26.18 0.26 1.88
C PRO A 95 26.71 0.32 3.31
N GLY A 96 27.74 -0.46 3.61
CA GLY A 96 28.40 -0.41 4.90
C GLY A 96 29.60 -1.32 4.97
N GLY A 97 30.80 -0.72 4.87
CA GLY A 97 32.05 -1.37 5.28
C GLY A 97 33.06 -1.58 4.17
N ARG A 98 33.82 -0.52 3.84
CA ARG A 98 35.22 -0.72 3.43
C ARG A 98 36.06 0.50 3.80
N GLU A 99 36.48 0.53 5.06
CA GLU A 99 37.72 1.18 5.45
C GLU A 99 38.89 0.23 5.18
N GLY A 100 39.98 0.79 4.64
CA GLY A 100 41.33 0.26 4.81
C GLY A 100 41.84 -0.75 3.79
N ALA A 101 42.57 -0.27 2.77
CA ALA A 101 43.93 -0.76 2.48
C ALA A 101 44.57 0.17 1.43
N ARG A 102 45.74 0.69 1.79
CA ARG A 102 46.62 1.50 0.96
C ARG A 102 47.51 0.61 0.09
N ASP A 103 48.16 1.30 -0.84
CA ASP A 103 49.52 1.09 -1.37
C ASP A 103 49.69 0.49 -2.77
N ASP A 104 50.64 1.14 -3.46
CA ASP A 104 51.42 0.79 -4.66
C ASP A 104 50.89 1.11 -6.07
N GLU A 105 51.26 2.31 -6.50
CA GLU A 105 52.23 2.59 -7.59
C GLU A 105 52.32 1.73 -8.87
N ARG A 106 52.41 2.47 -9.99
CA ARG A 106 53.20 2.24 -11.23
C ARG A 106 52.61 1.38 -12.38
N GLY A 107 52.63 2.00 -13.58
CA GLY A 107 52.63 1.35 -14.90
C GLY A 107 51.40 1.70 -15.75
N LEU A 108 51.33 2.83 -16.47
CA LEU A 108 51.93 3.08 -17.80
C LEU A 108 51.95 1.86 -18.75
N GLY A 109 51.17 1.97 -19.82
CA GLY A 109 51.57 1.48 -21.15
C GLY A 109 50.80 0.27 -21.70
N GLY A 110 49.92 0.52 -22.67
CA GLY A 110 49.42 -0.51 -23.58
C GLY A 110 48.53 0.09 -24.68
N PRO A 111 49.05 0.31 -25.90
CA PRO A 111 48.29 0.77 -27.05
C PRO A 111 47.69 -0.41 -27.85
N ASP A 112 46.67 -0.08 -28.65
CA ASP A 112 46.15 -0.82 -29.80
C ASP A 112 45.53 -2.22 -29.58
N GLY A 113 44.19 -2.24 -29.57
CA GLY A 113 43.39 -3.42 -29.90
C GLY A 113 42.23 -3.03 -30.84
N PRO A 114 42.18 -3.53 -32.09
CA PRO A 114 41.15 -3.16 -33.04
C PRO A 114 39.89 -4.05 -32.88
N GLY A 115 38.73 -3.43 -33.07
CA GLY A 115 37.56 -4.07 -33.66
C GLY A 115 36.73 -5.00 -32.76
N ARG A 116 35.65 -4.46 -32.19
CA ARG A 116 34.37 -5.16 -32.09
C ARG A 116 33.23 -4.19 -32.37
N GLY A 117 32.57 -4.41 -33.51
CA GLY A 117 31.47 -3.59 -33.99
C GLY A 117 30.20 -3.70 -33.15
N PRO A 118 29.20 -2.85 -33.45
CA PRO A 118 27.91 -2.84 -32.76
C PRO A 118 27.06 -4.03 -33.22
N GLY A 119 26.86 -5.01 -32.34
CA GLY A 119 25.85 -6.04 -32.55
C GLY A 119 24.43 -5.45 -32.40
N PRO A 120 23.44 -5.92 -33.18
CA PRO A 120 22.07 -5.45 -33.09
C PRO A 120 21.44 -5.92 -31.77
N ARG A 121 21.02 -4.97 -30.92
CA ARG A 121 20.14 -5.27 -29.79
C ARG A 121 18.79 -5.71 -30.34
N GLY A 122 18.59 -7.03 -30.35
CA GLY A 122 17.32 -7.68 -30.61
C GLY A 122 16.25 -7.21 -29.62
N GLY A 123 15.06 -6.99 -30.17
CA GLY A 123 13.84 -6.76 -29.41
C GLY A 123 13.47 -7.95 -28.53
N GLY A 124 12.79 -7.65 -27.44
CA GLY A 124 12.31 -8.66 -26.49
C GLY A 124 11.84 -8.03 -25.19
N MET A 125 10.97 -7.02 -25.25
CA MET A 125 10.17 -6.62 -24.10
C MET A 125 8.78 -7.23 -24.29
N GLY A 126 8.62 -8.41 -23.68
CA GLY A 126 7.32 -9.04 -23.49
C GLY A 126 6.64 -8.41 -22.29
N ASP A 127 5.53 -7.73 -22.55
CA ASP A 127 4.61 -7.19 -21.57
C ASP A 127 3.94 -8.32 -20.77
N GLY A 128 4.42 -8.54 -19.55
CA GLY A 128 3.72 -9.31 -18.53
C GLY A 128 2.97 -8.37 -17.57
N PRO A 129 1.64 -8.48 -17.39
CA PRO A 129 0.93 -7.69 -16.39
C PRO A 129 1.13 -8.33 -15.02
N GLY A 130 2.13 -7.86 -14.29
CA GLY A 130 2.16 -7.93 -12.83
C GLY A 130 1.30 -6.80 -12.24
N PRO A 131 0.54 -7.02 -11.16
CA PRO A 131 -0.21 -5.97 -10.50
C PRO A 131 0.76 -5.14 -9.65
N ARG A 132 1.57 -4.30 -10.31
CA ARG A 132 2.07 -3.09 -9.67
C ARG A 132 1.01 -2.02 -9.89
N GLY A 133 0.10 -1.91 -8.93
CA GLY A 133 -0.71 -0.71 -8.74
C GLY A 133 0.22 0.44 -8.36
N GLY A 134 0.88 1.00 -9.35
CA GLY A 134 1.69 2.21 -9.30
C GLY A 134 1.44 2.91 -10.61
N GLY A 135 0.26 3.53 -10.71
CA GLY A 135 -0.04 4.39 -11.83
C GLY A 135 1.02 5.48 -11.90
N MET A 136 1.87 5.43 -12.91
CA MET A 136 2.53 6.61 -13.43
C MET A 136 1.45 7.46 -14.10
N GLY A 137 0.57 8.04 -13.28
CA GLY A 137 -0.15 9.23 -13.64
C GLY A 137 0.83 10.37 -13.44
N GLU A 138 1.39 10.89 -14.52
CA GLU A 138 1.89 12.26 -14.59
C GLU A 138 0.70 13.22 -14.42
N GLY A 139 0.17 13.26 -13.20
CA GLY A 139 -0.66 14.33 -12.69
C GLY A 139 0.12 15.04 -11.59
N PRO A 140 -0.05 16.35 -11.39
CA PRO A 140 0.46 17.06 -10.23
C PRO A 140 -0.38 16.64 -9.02
N GLY A 141 -0.15 15.42 -8.55
CA GLY A 141 -0.73 14.85 -7.34
C GLY A 141 0.41 14.58 -6.38
N ASP A 142 0.56 15.44 -5.38
CA ASP A 142 1.50 15.33 -4.27
C ASP A 142 1.20 14.11 -3.38
N GLU A 143 1.24 12.89 -3.90
CA GLU A 143 1.29 11.69 -3.06
C GLU A 143 2.76 11.41 -2.70
N PRO A 144 3.17 11.64 -1.44
CA PRO A 144 4.54 11.40 -1.00
C PRO A 144 4.89 9.92 -1.18
N GLY A 145 5.91 9.61 -1.98
CA GLY A 145 6.42 8.26 -2.09
C GLY A 145 6.84 7.68 -0.72
N PRO A 146 6.85 6.34 -0.57
CA PRO A 146 7.26 5.70 0.67
C PRO A 146 8.68 6.12 1.04
N GLY A 147 8.83 6.89 2.12
CA GLY A 147 10.12 7.39 2.61
C GLY A 147 10.32 8.90 2.51
N ARG A 148 9.37 9.68 1.98
CA ARG A 148 9.42 11.14 2.13
C ARG A 148 9.18 11.51 3.59
N MET A 149 10.13 12.23 4.19
CA MET A 149 9.91 12.86 5.50
C MET A 149 8.74 13.86 5.37
N PRO A 150 7.79 13.84 6.32
CA PRO A 150 6.70 14.83 6.37
C PRO A 150 7.29 16.23 6.41
N THR A 151 6.63 17.18 5.73
CA THR A 151 7.01 18.58 5.90
C THR A 151 6.69 19.05 7.32
N THR A 152 7.34 20.13 7.78
CA THR A 152 7.05 20.73 9.08
C THR A 152 5.57 21.06 9.23
N GLU A 153 4.94 21.61 8.19
CA GLU A 153 3.52 21.92 8.22
C GLU A 153 2.63 20.67 8.29
N GLU A 154 2.95 19.60 7.55
CA GLU A 154 2.20 18.34 7.62
C GLU A 154 2.27 17.73 9.03
N ARG A 155 3.44 17.80 9.65
CA ARG A 155 3.67 17.37 11.03
C ARG A 155 2.86 18.22 12.01
N GLU A 156 2.92 19.54 11.90
CA GLU A 156 2.17 20.45 12.79
C GLU A 156 0.66 20.24 12.66
N ARG A 157 0.14 20.11 11.43
CA ARG A 157 -1.27 19.81 11.19
C ARG A 157 -1.69 18.49 11.86
N MET A 158 -0.89 17.44 11.71
CA MET A 158 -1.19 16.14 12.31
C MET A 158 -1.08 16.18 13.84
N MET A 159 -0.05 16.83 14.39
CA MET A 159 0.10 16.99 15.84
C MET A 159 -1.03 17.84 16.43
N GLY A 160 -1.50 18.87 15.74
CA GLY A 160 -2.69 19.63 16.12
C GLY A 160 -3.93 18.73 16.18
N PHE A 161 -4.19 17.98 15.10
CA PHE A 161 -5.27 17.00 15.08
C PHE A 161 -5.21 16.00 16.25
N LEU A 162 -4.02 15.47 16.54
CA LEU A 162 -3.82 14.54 17.65
C LEU A 162 -4.06 15.19 19.01
N ARG A 163 -3.63 16.43 19.23
CA ARG A 163 -3.90 17.14 20.50
C ARG A 163 -5.39 17.34 20.71
N ASP A 164 -6.13 17.65 19.65
CA ASP A 164 -7.57 17.90 19.73
C ASP A 164 -8.39 16.61 19.87
N SER A 165 -7.93 15.53 19.23
CA SER A 165 -8.74 14.30 19.05
C SER A 165 -8.30 13.15 19.93
N VAL A 166 -7.00 13.05 20.20
CA VAL A 166 -6.37 11.96 20.94
C VAL A 166 -5.22 12.50 21.82
N PRO A 167 -5.51 13.36 22.82
CA PRO A 167 -4.47 14.02 23.61
C PRO A 167 -3.40 13.07 24.18
N PRO A 168 -3.75 11.89 24.74
CA PRO A 168 -2.75 10.95 25.26
C PRO A 168 -1.74 10.47 24.20
N MET A 169 -2.16 10.34 22.94
CA MET A 169 -1.29 9.96 21.83
C MET A 169 -0.37 11.10 21.43
N ALA A 170 -0.91 12.33 21.37
CA ALA A 170 -0.11 13.52 21.09
C ALA A 170 1.01 13.70 22.13
N GLU A 171 0.67 13.59 23.42
CA GLU A 171 1.65 13.67 24.51
C GLU A 171 2.73 12.59 24.40
N ARG A 172 2.35 11.38 24.02
CA ARG A 172 3.30 10.28 23.88
C ARG A 172 4.25 10.44 22.70
N ILE A 173 3.72 10.83 21.54
CA ILE A 173 4.52 11.13 20.35
C ILE A 173 5.43 12.34 20.63
N GLN A 174 4.95 13.36 21.33
CA GLN A 174 5.76 14.50 21.73
C GLN A 174 6.91 14.07 22.64
N ARG A 175 6.64 13.29 23.70
CA ARG A 175 7.69 12.74 24.57
C ARG A 175 8.72 11.92 23.80
N LEU A 176 8.29 11.15 22.80
CA LEU A 176 9.19 10.39 21.93
C LEU A 176 10.11 11.30 21.12
N MET A 177 9.56 12.36 20.53
CA MET A 177 10.34 13.35 19.76
C MET A 177 11.28 14.16 20.66
N ASP A 178 10.89 14.46 21.90
CA ASP A 178 11.73 15.23 22.82
C ASP A 178 12.89 14.40 23.37
N ALA A 179 12.67 13.11 23.64
CA ALA A 179 13.70 12.22 24.17
C ALA A 179 14.75 11.83 23.12
N GLU A 180 14.33 11.57 21.88
CA GLU A 180 15.20 11.14 20.78
C GLU A 180 14.79 11.84 19.47
N PRO A 181 15.20 13.10 19.21
CA PRO A 181 14.66 13.91 18.11
C PRO A 181 14.68 13.23 16.74
N GLU A 182 15.85 12.78 16.28
CA GLU A 182 15.99 12.16 14.95
C GLU A 182 15.26 10.81 14.84
N GLN A 183 15.15 10.06 15.93
CA GLN A 183 14.48 8.76 15.93
C GLN A 183 12.97 8.91 16.06
N GLY A 184 12.51 9.84 16.90
CA GLY A 184 11.11 10.21 17.05
C GLY A 184 10.54 10.77 15.76
N GLU A 185 11.27 11.62 15.04
CA GLU A 185 10.87 12.10 13.71
C GLU A 185 10.71 10.96 12.70
N ARG A 186 11.66 10.02 12.65
CA ARG A 186 11.58 8.85 11.77
C ARG A 186 10.41 7.93 12.13
N ILE A 187 10.16 7.69 13.40
CA ILE A 187 9.02 6.89 13.86
C ILE A 187 7.72 7.60 13.51
N PHE A 188 7.63 8.90 13.76
CA PHE A 188 6.46 9.70 13.40
C PHE A 188 6.19 9.66 11.90
N ALA A 189 7.21 9.87 11.07
CA ALA A 189 7.12 9.76 9.61
C ALA A 189 6.57 8.40 9.15
N ARG A 190 6.94 7.31 9.83
CA ARG A 190 6.44 5.97 9.55
C ARG A 190 4.97 5.78 9.97
N LEU A 191 4.54 6.45 11.02
CA LEU A 191 3.15 6.42 11.50
C LEU A 191 2.22 7.33 10.69
N MET A 192 2.75 8.34 10.00
CA MET A 192 1.95 9.34 9.28
C MET A 192 0.88 8.78 8.34
N PRO A 193 1.15 7.75 7.50
CA PRO A 193 0.11 7.16 6.66
C PRO A 193 -1.05 6.60 7.48
N GLN A 194 -0.74 5.85 8.54
CA GLN A 194 -1.74 5.24 9.43
C GLN A 194 -2.54 6.31 10.20
N LEU A 195 -1.88 7.40 10.60
CA LEU A 195 -2.51 8.54 11.26
C LEU A 195 -3.46 9.30 10.33
N ARG A 196 -3.08 9.48 9.05
CA ARG A 196 -3.97 10.07 8.03
C ARG A 196 -5.19 9.20 7.79
N ASP A 197 -4.98 7.90 7.63
CA ASP A 197 -6.06 6.93 7.44
C ASP A 197 -7.05 6.94 8.62
N ALA A 198 -6.53 7.00 9.86
CA ALA A 198 -7.34 7.13 11.06
C ALA A 198 -8.11 8.47 11.06
N ALA A 199 -7.45 9.59 10.81
CA ALA A 199 -8.07 10.91 10.77
C ALA A 199 -9.21 11.01 9.74
N ASP A 200 -9.00 10.43 8.54
CA ASP A 200 -10.01 10.37 7.48
C ASP A 200 -11.20 9.46 7.80
N SER A 201 -11.00 8.51 8.71
CA SER A 201 -12.03 7.57 9.17
C SER A 201 -12.89 8.15 10.28
N ARG A 202 -12.38 9.10 11.08
CA ARG A 202 -13.12 9.71 12.21
C ARG A 202 -14.53 10.18 11.87
N ARG A 203 -14.74 10.76 10.68
CA ARG A 203 -16.05 11.24 10.24
C ARG A 203 -16.99 10.17 9.67
N ARG A 204 -16.44 9.05 9.20
CA ARG A 204 -17.19 8.01 8.46
C ARG A 204 -17.37 6.72 9.27
N ASP A 205 -16.51 6.54 10.25
CA ASP A 205 -16.38 5.36 11.07
C ASP A 205 -15.71 5.75 12.41
N PRO A 206 -16.47 6.41 13.32
CA PRO A 206 -15.93 6.87 14.60
C PRO A 206 -15.44 5.71 15.48
N GLU A 207 -16.08 4.55 15.38
CA GLU A 207 -15.70 3.32 16.08
C GLU A 207 -14.37 2.78 15.56
N GLY A 208 -14.24 2.62 14.24
CA GLY A 208 -13.00 2.20 13.60
C GLY A 208 -11.84 3.17 13.84
N PHE A 209 -12.13 4.47 13.96
CA PHE A 209 -11.13 5.46 14.39
C PHE A 209 -10.56 5.15 15.77
N GLY A 210 -11.41 4.89 16.77
CA GLY A 210 -10.97 4.53 18.12
C GLY A 210 -10.13 3.25 18.14
N ILE A 211 -10.56 2.23 17.39
CA ILE A 211 -9.86 0.95 17.29
C ILE A 211 -8.48 1.13 16.63
N ARG A 212 -8.38 1.88 15.53
CA ARG A 212 -7.11 2.18 14.85
C ARG A 212 -6.15 2.99 15.72
N VAL A 213 -6.67 3.98 16.45
CA VAL A 213 -5.87 4.77 17.40
C VAL A 213 -5.29 3.87 18.49
N ASN A 214 -6.08 2.95 19.04
CA ASN A 214 -5.61 1.99 20.03
C ASN A 214 -4.53 1.04 19.46
N GLU A 215 -4.68 0.58 18.23
CA GLU A 215 -3.66 -0.24 17.54
C GLU A 215 -2.33 0.52 17.42
N ILE A 216 -2.35 1.80 17.04
CA ILE A 216 -1.13 2.60 16.92
C ILE A 216 -0.50 2.81 18.29
N MET A 217 -1.31 3.12 19.32
CA MET A 217 -0.83 3.34 20.69
C MET A 217 -0.17 2.09 21.29
N THR A 218 -0.78 0.91 21.11
CA THR A 218 -0.18 -0.36 21.53
C THR A 218 1.06 -0.71 20.71
N GLY A 219 1.16 -0.26 19.45
CA GLY A 219 2.39 -0.32 18.67
C GLY A 219 3.53 0.51 19.30
N ILE A 220 3.23 1.70 19.81
CA ILE A 220 4.20 2.56 20.52
C ILE A 220 4.62 1.91 21.85
N ASP A 221 3.69 1.31 22.61
CA ASP A 221 4.01 0.52 23.82
C ASP A 221 5.10 -0.52 23.57
N VAL A 222 4.97 -1.26 22.47
CA VAL A 222 5.93 -2.32 22.11
C VAL A 222 7.30 -1.73 21.81
N LEU A 223 7.37 -0.59 21.11
CA LEU A 223 8.64 0.10 20.85
C LEU A 223 9.31 0.59 22.15
N ASP A 224 8.53 1.15 23.07
CA ASP A 224 9.01 1.58 24.39
C ASP A 224 9.54 0.40 25.20
N ALA A 225 8.81 -0.73 25.22
CA ALA A 225 9.22 -1.93 25.92
C ALA A 225 10.49 -2.57 25.32
N ILE A 226 10.64 -2.57 23.99
CA ILE A 226 11.87 -3.03 23.32
C ILE A 226 13.07 -2.17 23.74
N ARG A 227 12.90 -0.84 23.82
CA ARG A 227 13.97 0.06 24.27
C ARG A 227 14.35 -0.20 25.72
N ALA A 228 13.37 -0.34 26.61
CA ALA A 228 13.59 -0.66 28.02
C ALA A 228 14.36 -1.99 28.18
N MET A 229 13.98 -3.02 27.42
CA MET A 229 14.66 -4.33 27.44
C MET A 229 16.12 -4.22 26.97
N ARG A 230 16.39 -3.49 25.89
CA ARG A 230 17.76 -3.27 25.41
C ARG A 230 18.62 -2.54 26.44
N LEU A 231 18.05 -1.53 27.10
CA LEU A 231 18.75 -0.79 28.16
C LEU A 231 19.08 -1.68 29.36
N ALA A 232 18.13 -2.51 29.81
CA ALA A 232 18.35 -3.47 30.90
C ALA A 232 19.46 -4.48 30.56
N GLN A 233 19.44 -5.03 29.34
CA GLN A 233 20.49 -5.92 28.84
C GLN A 233 21.87 -5.27 28.78
N THR A 234 21.93 -3.99 28.39
CA THR A 234 23.20 -3.24 28.28
C THR A 234 23.82 -2.95 29.64
N LYS A 235 22.99 -2.76 30.68
CA LYS A 235 23.45 -2.53 32.06
C LYS A 235 23.87 -3.81 32.79
N GLY A 236 23.53 -4.99 32.24
CA GLY A 236 23.91 -6.28 32.81
C GLY A 236 23.21 -6.62 34.13
N ASP A 237 22.08 -5.97 34.44
CA ASP A 237 21.26 -6.25 35.63
C ASP A 237 20.24 -7.36 35.30
N PRO A 238 20.39 -8.58 35.87
CA PRO A 238 19.50 -9.69 35.57
C PRO A 238 18.04 -9.43 35.99
N GLY A 239 17.84 -8.74 37.13
CA GLY A 239 16.50 -8.45 37.65
C GLY A 239 15.75 -7.46 36.76
N ALA A 240 16.43 -6.38 36.35
CA ALA A 240 15.87 -5.42 35.39
C ALA A 240 15.57 -6.07 34.03
N GLY A 241 16.38 -7.06 33.62
CA GLY A 241 16.16 -7.81 32.39
C GLY A 241 14.87 -8.63 32.41
N GLU A 242 14.59 -9.32 33.51
CA GLU A 242 13.36 -10.11 33.68
C GLU A 242 12.10 -9.23 33.75
N GLU A 243 12.16 -8.13 34.50
CA GLU A 243 11.07 -7.16 34.57
C GLU A 243 10.76 -6.57 33.18
N ALA A 244 11.78 -6.11 32.45
CA ALA A 244 11.60 -5.57 31.10
C ALA A 244 11.06 -6.61 30.10
N ALA A 245 11.43 -7.89 30.26
CA ALA A 245 10.85 -8.98 29.46
C ALA A 245 9.36 -9.20 29.77
N GLY A 246 8.96 -9.08 31.05
CA GLY A 246 7.55 -9.10 31.46
C GLY A 246 6.74 -7.98 30.82
N VAL A 247 7.24 -6.74 30.90
CA VAL A 247 6.63 -5.57 30.28
C VAL A 247 6.50 -5.71 28.76
N LEU A 248 7.54 -6.22 28.09
CA LEU A 248 7.50 -6.47 26.65
C LEU A 248 6.47 -7.53 26.28
N ARG A 249 6.39 -8.63 27.04
CA ARG A 249 5.38 -9.67 26.81
C ARG A 249 3.96 -9.09 26.91
N GLU A 250 3.69 -8.30 27.95
CA GLU A 250 2.39 -7.68 28.14
C GLU A 250 2.05 -6.69 27.01
N ALA A 251 3.01 -5.85 26.60
CA ALA A 251 2.83 -4.93 25.47
C ALA A 251 2.53 -5.67 24.16
N LEU A 252 3.23 -6.78 23.89
CA LEU A 252 2.98 -7.63 22.72
C LEU A 252 1.59 -8.27 22.77
N SER A 253 1.16 -8.76 23.94
CA SER A 253 -0.20 -9.29 24.13
C SER A 253 -1.26 -8.23 23.82
N ARG A 254 -1.12 -7.00 24.35
CA ARG A 254 -2.05 -5.91 24.05
C ARG A 254 -2.06 -5.50 22.58
N GLN A 255 -0.88 -5.48 21.93
CA GLN A 255 -0.81 -5.20 20.49
C GLN A 255 -1.50 -6.29 19.66
N PHE A 256 -1.36 -7.56 20.06
CA PHE A 256 -2.02 -8.67 19.39
C PHE A 256 -3.55 -8.53 19.49
N GLU A 257 -4.07 -8.31 20.70
CA GLU A 257 -5.50 -8.03 20.95
C GLU A 257 -5.99 -6.84 20.11
N ALA A 258 -5.28 -5.72 20.10
CA ALA A 258 -5.65 -4.54 19.33
C ALA A 258 -5.74 -4.82 17.82
N ARG A 259 -4.83 -5.63 17.27
CA ARG A 259 -4.88 -6.05 15.86
C ARG A 259 -6.06 -6.97 15.57
N ILE A 260 -6.40 -7.86 16.49
CA ILE A 260 -7.61 -8.70 16.36
C ILE A 260 -8.86 -7.82 16.34
N HIS A 261 -8.95 -6.79 17.20
CA HIS A 261 -10.07 -5.85 17.16
C HIS A 261 -10.18 -5.09 15.84
N VAL A 262 -9.05 -4.66 15.26
CA VAL A 262 -9.03 -4.07 13.91
C VAL A 262 -9.62 -5.04 12.88
N GLN A 263 -9.19 -6.31 12.91
CA GLN A 263 -9.67 -7.32 11.96
C GLN A 263 -11.14 -7.65 12.13
N ILE A 264 -11.63 -7.77 13.38
CA ILE A 264 -13.05 -8.00 13.68
C ILE A 264 -13.89 -6.86 13.11
N HIS A 265 -13.51 -5.60 13.35
CA HIS A 265 -14.22 -4.44 12.82
C HIS A 265 -14.23 -4.41 11.28
N GLU A 266 -13.09 -4.74 10.64
CA GLU A 266 -13.03 -4.85 9.18
C GLU A 266 -13.97 -5.94 8.65
N VAL A 267 -14.07 -7.09 9.31
CA VAL A 267 -15.05 -8.15 8.97
C VAL A 267 -16.47 -7.63 9.10
N GLU A 268 -16.82 -6.95 10.18
CA GLU A 268 -18.16 -6.38 10.38
C GLU A 268 -18.54 -5.38 9.30
N LEU A 269 -17.61 -4.51 8.88
CA LEU A 269 -17.82 -3.57 7.78
C LEU A 269 -18.03 -4.29 6.43
N LEU A 270 -17.27 -5.35 6.17
CA LEU A 270 -17.42 -6.17 4.97
C LEU A 270 -18.76 -6.91 4.96
N GLU A 271 -19.21 -7.44 6.10
CA GLU A 271 -20.52 -8.07 6.25
C GLU A 271 -21.68 -7.08 6.04
N LYS A 272 -21.58 -5.86 6.59
CA LYS A 272 -22.56 -4.78 6.34
C LYS A 272 -22.63 -4.47 4.84
N ARG A 273 -21.48 -4.34 4.18
CA ARG A 273 -21.42 -4.08 2.72
C ARG A 273 -21.95 -5.24 1.88
N LEU A 274 -21.67 -6.48 2.28
CA LEU A 274 -22.18 -7.68 1.61
C LEU A 274 -23.70 -7.73 1.68
N ARG A 275 -24.29 -7.48 2.86
CA ARG A 275 -25.74 -7.41 3.05
C ARG A 275 -26.37 -6.34 2.16
N ALA A 276 -25.80 -5.13 2.12
CA ALA A 276 -26.28 -4.07 1.25
C ALA A 276 -26.27 -4.48 -0.25
N PHE A 277 -25.22 -5.16 -0.72
CA PHE A 277 -25.20 -5.67 -2.10
C PHE A 277 -26.24 -6.78 -2.35
N GLN A 278 -26.45 -7.67 -1.39
CA GLN A 278 -27.49 -8.70 -1.49
C GLN A 278 -28.88 -8.08 -1.59
N GLU A 279 -29.18 -7.07 -0.77
CA GLU A 279 -30.44 -6.31 -0.82
C GLU A 279 -30.62 -5.58 -2.16
N GLU A 280 -29.56 -4.98 -2.69
CA GLU A 280 -29.58 -4.33 -4.00
C GLU A 280 -29.89 -5.34 -5.13
N ILE A 281 -29.26 -6.52 -5.08
CA ILE A 281 -29.52 -7.60 -6.05
C ILE A 281 -30.98 -8.07 -5.96
N GLU A 282 -31.50 -8.28 -4.76
CA GLU A 282 -32.90 -8.70 -4.56
C GLU A 282 -33.90 -7.63 -4.98
N MET A 283 -33.58 -6.35 -4.76
CA MET A 283 -34.37 -5.23 -5.30
C MET A 283 -34.39 -5.25 -6.82
N ARG A 284 -33.23 -5.44 -7.48
CA ARG A 284 -33.13 -5.54 -8.94
C ARG A 284 -33.87 -6.77 -9.49
N ARG A 285 -33.79 -7.91 -8.80
CA ARG A 285 -34.53 -9.13 -9.16
C ARG A 285 -36.04 -8.91 -9.11
N ARG A 286 -36.55 -8.29 -8.05
CA ARG A 286 -37.98 -7.93 -7.93
C ARG A 286 -38.41 -6.85 -8.94
N GLY A 287 -37.49 -5.99 -9.35
CA GLY A 287 -37.72 -4.97 -10.38
C GLY A 287 -37.53 -5.45 -11.83
N ARG A 288 -37.12 -6.71 -12.04
CA ARG A 288 -36.69 -7.22 -13.35
C ARG A 288 -37.76 -7.05 -14.42
N ASP A 289 -38.98 -7.51 -14.15
CA ASP A 289 -40.02 -7.53 -15.18
C ASP A 289 -40.44 -6.11 -15.57
N ARG A 290 -40.58 -5.20 -14.59
CA ARG A 290 -40.79 -3.76 -14.85
C ARG A 290 -39.67 -3.13 -15.67
N MET A 291 -38.41 -3.50 -15.40
CA MET A 291 -37.27 -3.02 -16.18
C MET A 291 -37.33 -3.55 -17.62
N ILE A 292 -37.66 -4.82 -17.82
CA ILE A 292 -37.84 -5.44 -19.14
C ILE A 292 -38.98 -4.76 -19.91
N GLU A 293 -40.14 -4.56 -19.28
CA GLU A 293 -41.28 -3.89 -19.88
C GLU A 293 -40.95 -2.46 -20.32
N ASN A 294 -40.22 -1.71 -19.49
CA ASN A 294 -39.76 -0.36 -19.83
C ASN A 294 -38.79 -0.38 -21.03
N MET A 295 -37.83 -1.32 -21.07
CA MET A 295 -36.91 -1.46 -22.21
C MET A 295 -37.67 -1.85 -23.48
N MET A 296 -38.61 -2.79 -23.40
CA MET A 296 -39.46 -3.20 -24.51
C MET A 296 -40.30 -2.03 -25.04
N ARG A 297 -40.83 -1.17 -24.16
CA ARG A 297 -41.57 0.04 -24.54
C ARG A 297 -40.67 1.02 -25.32
N GLN A 298 -39.48 1.32 -24.81
CA GLN A 298 -38.53 2.22 -25.48
C GLN A 298 -38.15 1.74 -26.89
N ILE A 299 -37.91 0.43 -27.04
CA ILE A 299 -37.59 -0.18 -28.34
C ILE A 299 -38.75 0.00 -29.33
N ARG A 300 -40.00 -0.23 -28.90
CA ARG A 300 -41.18 -0.04 -29.76
C ARG A 300 -41.37 1.41 -30.19
N GLU A 301 -41.01 2.35 -29.33
CA GLU A 301 -41.07 3.80 -29.59
C GLU A 301 -39.87 4.32 -30.42
N GLY A 302 -38.96 3.44 -30.87
CA GLY A 302 -37.77 3.84 -31.62
C GLY A 302 -36.72 4.59 -30.80
N THR A 303 -36.89 4.68 -29.49
CA THR A 303 -35.92 5.29 -28.57
C THR A 303 -34.91 4.24 -28.15
N ARG A 304 -33.60 4.55 -28.25
CA ARG A 304 -32.57 3.61 -27.75
C ARG A 304 -32.80 3.41 -26.25
N PRO A 305 -32.94 2.16 -25.77
CA PRO A 305 -33.09 1.93 -24.36
C PRO A 305 -31.85 2.47 -23.65
N GLY A 306 -32.06 3.38 -22.71
CA GLY A 306 -30.99 3.78 -21.80
C GLY A 306 -30.51 2.50 -21.13
N GLY A 307 -29.20 2.22 -21.20
CA GLY A 307 -28.64 1.04 -20.53
C GLY A 307 -29.14 0.98 -19.09
N PRO A 308 -29.26 -0.23 -18.50
CA PRO A 308 -29.66 -0.35 -17.11
C PRO A 308 -28.84 0.66 -16.31
N PRO A 309 -29.46 1.44 -15.40
CA PRO A 309 -28.72 2.42 -14.60
C PRO A 309 -27.49 1.70 -14.10
N GLY A 310 -26.31 2.12 -14.58
CA GLY A 310 -25.07 1.51 -14.16
C GLY A 310 -25.09 1.48 -12.65
N PRO A 311 -24.54 0.43 -11.98
CA PRO A 311 -24.49 0.39 -10.53
C PRO A 311 -24.03 1.77 -10.11
N ASP A 312 -24.88 2.47 -9.35
CA ASP A 312 -24.72 3.90 -9.15
C ASP A 312 -23.30 4.07 -8.63
N ARG A 313 -22.41 4.56 -9.50
CA ARG A 313 -20.99 4.65 -9.15
C ARG A 313 -20.80 5.79 -8.15
N ARG A 314 -21.88 6.50 -7.80
CA ARG A 314 -22.02 7.10 -6.48
C ARG A 314 -21.81 5.96 -5.49
N ARG A 315 -20.55 5.84 -5.07
CA ARG A 315 -20.10 5.15 -3.86
C ARG A 315 -21.30 5.11 -2.91
N PRO A 316 -21.74 3.91 -2.45
CA PRO A 316 -22.90 3.80 -1.58
C PRO A 316 -22.81 4.91 -0.53
N PRO A 317 -23.93 5.60 -0.22
CA PRO A 317 -23.92 6.74 0.69
C PRO A 317 -23.04 6.35 1.85
N ARG A 318 -21.95 7.10 2.03
CA ARG A 318 -21.01 6.81 3.10
C ARG A 318 -21.86 6.72 4.37
N PRO A 319 -21.76 5.64 5.16
CA PRO A 319 -22.51 5.58 6.41
C PRO A 319 -22.29 6.88 7.17
N GLU A 320 -23.39 7.52 7.58
CA GLU A 320 -23.38 8.74 8.41
C GLU A 320 -22.77 8.46 9.78
#